data_AF-A0A945CGS2-F1
#
_entry.id   AF-A0A945CGS2-F1
#
_cell.length_a   1.000
_cell.length_b   1.000
_cell.length_c   1.000
_cell.angle_alpha   90.00
_cell.angle_beta   90.00
_cell.angle_gamma   90.00
#
_symmetry.space_group_name_H-M   'P 1'
#
loop_
_entity.id
_entity.type
_entity.pdbx_description
1 polymer ?
#
loop_
_entity_poly.entity_id
_entity_poly.type
_entity_poly.pdbx_seq_one_letter_code
_entity_poly.pdbx_strand_id
1 'polypeptide(L)'
;MPTYKLPELTLPNPPRGREVTLIANGDLRLTANRNCWAAQKDMEKRLTAAIRKEGWRVKRGHPYKSDERHGFIGSQKEGMDVFKSIHPDAPLVIAEAVWQFSHHLLHGLLSHRGPILTVANWSGQWPGLVGMLNLNGSLTKAGVKYSTLWSLNFTDSFFRNGLREWLNTGTVAHDTSHVRDLDTFRLPEAEADLGRALAAQLQSEKAIMGIFDEGCMGMYNAIIPDHLLNPTGIFKERLSQSALWAGMCQVDDTEADRVRQWLERKGMTFVTGKNTTRELTDEQIRQQCKMYIAAVRIADDYGCATIGIQYQLGLKDICP
;
A
#
# COMPACT_ATOMS: atom_id res chain seq x y z
N MET A 1 23.81 -20.06 -40.28
CA MET A 1 23.49 -19.08 -39.23
C MET A 1 22.15 -19.47 -38.64
N PRO A 2 21.96 -19.47 -37.32
CA PRO A 2 20.66 -19.78 -36.74
C PRO A 2 19.65 -18.67 -37.09
N THR A 3 18.46 -19.07 -37.55
CA THR A 3 17.35 -18.16 -37.93
C THR A 3 16.44 -17.98 -36.71
N TYR A 4 16.82 -17.10 -35.80
CA TYR A 4 15.95 -16.76 -34.66
C TYR A 4 14.88 -15.75 -35.09
N LYS A 5 13.61 -16.02 -34.75
CA LYS A 5 12.54 -15.03 -34.86
C LYS A 5 12.58 -14.13 -33.63
N LEU A 6 12.99 -12.89 -33.82
CA LEU A 6 12.98 -11.89 -32.75
C LEU A 6 11.53 -11.40 -32.50
N PRO A 7 11.19 -11.08 -31.25
CA PRO A 7 9.89 -10.50 -30.94
C PRO A 7 9.76 -9.10 -31.56
N GLU A 8 8.60 -8.82 -32.15
CA GLU A 8 8.22 -7.47 -32.59
C GLU A 8 7.52 -6.74 -31.45
N LEU A 9 7.97 -5.52 -31.16
CA LEU A 9 7.40 -4.68 -30.12
C LEU A 9 6.29 -3.80 -30.70
N THR A 10 5.08 -3.92 -30.15
CA THR A 10 3.99 -2.99 -30.46
C THR A 10 4.05 -1.80 -29.49
N LEU A 11 4.31 -0.60 -30.03
CA LEU A 11 4.22 0.63 -29.26
C LEU A 11 2.84 1.28 -29.45
N PRO A 12 2.16 1.69 -28.37
CA PRO A 12 0.94 2.50 -28.48
C PRO A 12 1.19 3.80 -29.24
N ASN A 13 0.12 4.42 -29.74
CA ASN A 13 0.24 5.76 -30.32
C ASN A 13 0.59 6.79 -29.22
N PRO A 14 1.44 7.79 -29.52
CA PRO A 14 1.74 8.86 -28.58
C PRO A 14 0.48 9.66 -28.22
N PRO A 15 0.47 10.32 -27.04
CA PRO A 15 -0.65 11.18 -26.63
C PRO A 15 -0.87 12.30 -27.66
N ARG A 16 -2.14 12.63 -27.90
CA ARG A 16 -2.49 13.67 -28.87
C ARG A 16 -2.48 15.05 -28.20
N GLY A 17 -1.41 15.83 -28.38
CA GLY A 17 -1.32 17.21 -27.89
C GLY A 17 -1.55 17.30 -26.38
N ARG A 18 -2.40 18.24 -25.94
CA ARG A 18 -2.80 18.41 -24.52
C ARG A 18 -3.79 17.32 -24.09
N GLU A 19 -3.29 16.12 -23.85
CA GLU A 19 -4.05 14.97 -23.38
C GLU A 19 -3.31 14.24 -22.24
N VAL A 20 -4.03 13.94 -21.16
CA VAL A 20 -3.54 13.08 -20.07
C VAL A 20 -4.25 11.73 -20.12
N THR A 21 -3.53 10.67 -19.73
CA THR A 21 -4.13 9.36 -19.49
C THR A 21 -4.49 9.24 -18.02
N LEU A 22 -5.76 8.98 -17.71
CA LEU A 22 -6.23 8.74 -16.35
C LEU A 22 -6.42 7.24 -16.12
N ILE A 23 -5.83 6.71 -15.05
CA ILE A 23 -6.08 5.35 -14.55
C ILE A 23 -6.54 5.40 -13.10
N ALA A 24 -7.32 4.40 -12.69
CA ALA A 24 -7.73 4.17 -11.31
C ALA A 24 -7.30 2.75 -10.88
N ASN A 25 -6.52 2.64 -9.81
CA ASN A 25 -6.15 1.36 -9.23
C ASN A 25 -7.18 0.91 -8.18
N GLY A 26 -7.25 -0.40 -7.94
CA GLY A 26 -8.20 -0.98 -7.00
C GLY A 26 -7.58 -1.89 -5.96
N ASP A 27 -8.46 -2.34 -5.09
CA ASP A 27 -8.26 -3.43 -4.15
C ASP A 27 -8.29 -4.77 -4.92
N LEU A 28 -7.64 -5.80 -4.39
CA LEU A 28 -7.78 -7.15 -4.93
C LEU A 28 -9.14 -7.77 -4.56
N ARG A 29 -9.79 -7.28 -3.49
CA ARG A 29 -11.11 -7.72 -3.04
C ARG A 29 -12.21 -7.05 -3.86
N LEU A 30 -12.96 -7.85 -4.61
CA LEU A 30 -14.09 -7.41 -5.43
C LEU A 30 -15.16 -6.62 -4.65
N THR A 31 -15.43 -7.01 -3.39
CA THR A 31 -16.41 -6.34 -2.53
C THR A 31 -15.99 -4.90 -2.20
N ALA A 32 -14.70 -4.69 -1.89
CA ALA A 32 -14.15 -3.37 -1.62
C ALA A 32 -14.27 -2.46 -2.86
N ASN A 33 -13.89 -2.99 -4.04
CA ASN A 33 -14.01 -2.27 -5.30
C ASN A 33 -15.45 -1.87 -5.63
N ARG A 34 -16.41 -2.79 -5.48
CA ARG A 34 -17.84 -2.50 -5.71
C ARG A 34 -18.35 -1.41 -4.77
N ASN A 35 -18.00 -1.49 -3.49
CA ASN A 35 -18.45 -0.53 -2.47
C ASN A 35 -17.89 0.88 -2.71
N CYS A 36 -16.64 0.99 -3.16
CA CYS A 36 -15.97 2.28 -3.35
C CYS A 36 -16.18 2.89 -4.75
N TRP A 37 -16.76 2.15 -5.70
CA TRP A 37 -16.86 2.59 -7.09
C TRP A 37 -17.62 3.91 -7.26
N ALA A 38 -18.71 4.12 -6.50
CA ALA A 38 -19.48 5.37 -6.59
C ALA A 38 -18.62 6.59 -6.21
N ALA A 39 -17.79 6.47 -5.17
CA ALA A 39 -16.88 7.52 -4.74
C ALA A 39 -15.78 7.79 -5.79
N GLN A 40 -15.19 6.73 -6.34
CA GLN A 40 -14.20 6.85 -7.42
C GLN A 40 -14.79 7.54 -8.66
N LYS A 41 -15.98 7.12 -9.10
CA LYS A 41 -16.63 7.71 -10.27
C LYS A 41 -16.94 9.19 -10.08
N ASP A 42 -17.40 9.60 -8.89
CA ASP A 42 -17.62 11.02 -8.59
C ASP A 42 -16.30 11.81 -8.58
N MET A 43 -15.25 11.25 -7.98
CA MET A 43 -13.91 11.83 -8.02
C MET A 43 -13.39 11.98 -9.46
N GLU A 44 -13.43 10.93 -10.27
CA GLU A 44 -13.00 10.96 -11.68
C GLU A 44 -13.76 12.03 -12.47
N LYS A 45 -15.06 12.20 -12.23
CA LYS A 45 -15.88 13.24 -12.85
C LYS A 45 -15.38 14.64 -12.49
N ARG A 46 -15.14 14.91 -11.19
CA ARG A 46 -14.69 16.23 -10.72
C ARG A 46 -13.27 16.54 -11.19
N LEU A 47 -12.36 15.58 -11.07
CA LEU A 47 -10.98 15.69 -11.55
C LEU A 47 -10.94 15.93 -13.06
N THR A 48 -11.72 15.19 -13.85
CA THR A 48 -11.84 15.40 -15.30
C THR A 48 -12.35 16.79 -15.63
N ALA A 49 -13.33 17.30 -14.88
CA ALA A 49 -13.82 18.66 -15.07
C ALA A 49 -12.75 19.72 -14.76
N ALA A 50 -11.93 19.52 -13.72
CA ALA A 50 -10.82 20.42 -13.39
C ALA A 50 -9.74 20.42 -14.48
N ILE A 51 -9.34 19.24 -14.99
CA ILE A 51 -8.35 19.12 -16.07
C ILE A 51 -8.85 19.79 -17.36
N ARG A 52 -10.13 19.60 -17.70
CA ARG A 52 -10.74 20.23 -18.88
C ARG A 52 -10.80 21.75 -18.79
N LYS A 53 -10.97 22.32 -17.59
CA LYS A 53 -10.94 23.77 -17.38
C LYS A 53 -9.57 24.38 -17.69
N GLU A 54 -8.49 23.62 -17.52
CA GLU A 54 -7.13 24.02 -17.92
C GLU A 54 -6.85 23.76 -19.41
N GLY A 55 -7.85 23.34 -20.20
CA GLY A 55 -7.74 23.15 -21.65
C GLY A 55 -7.13 21.80 -22.07
N TRP A 56 -7.08 20.82 -21.16
CA TRP A 56 -6.56 19.49 -21.43
C TRP A 56 -7.67 18.45 -21.63
N ARG A 57 -7.41 17.46 -22.48
CA ARG A 57 -8.26 16.27 -22.64
C ARG A 57 -7.87 15.19 -21.64
N VAL A 58 -8.85 14.38 -21.24
CA VAL A 58 -8.65 13.21 -20.39
C VAL A 58 -9.06 11.98 -21.16
N LYS A 59 -8.13 11.04 -21.33
CA LYS A 59 -8.38 9.70 -21.85
C LYS A 59 -8.32 8.72 -20.69
N ARG A 60 -9.41 8.01 -20.40
CA ARG A 60 -9.39 6.93 -19.41
C ARG A 60 -8.60 5.74 -20.00
N GLY A 61 -7.61 5.24 -19.27
CA GLY A 61 -6.68 4.21 -19.75
C GLY A 61 -7.24 2.79 -19.76
N HIS A 62 -8.39 2.57 -19.14
CA HIS A 62 -9.07 1.27 -19.07
C HIS A 62 -10.59 1.44 -19.00
N PRO A 63 -11.38 0.41 -19.36
CA PRO A 63 -12.83 0.49 -19.35
C PRO A 63 -13.43 0.26 -17.95
N TYR A 64 -14.71 0.57 -17.82
CA TYR A 64 -15.54 0.03 -16.74
C TYR A 64 -15.87 -1.44 -17.03
N LYS A 65 -15.80 -2.31 -16.01
CA LYS A 65 -16.13 -3.74 -16.11
C LYS A 65 -17.56 -3.96 -15.62
N SER A 66 -18.48 -4.26 -16.55
CA SER A 66 -19.92 -4.37 -16.25
C SER A 66 -20.27 -5.59 -15.40
N ASP A 67 -19.58 -6.70 -15.61
CA ASP A 67 -19.64 -7.94 -14.85
C ASP A 67 -19.12 -7.78 -13.41
N GLU A 68 -18.01 -7.07 -13.25
CA GLU A 68 -17.43 -6.79 -11.93
C GLU A 68 -18.11 -5.62 -11.20
N ARG A 69 -18.81 -4.75 -11.93
CA ARG A 69 -19.53 -3.56 -11.43
C ARG A 69 -18.63 -2.47 -10.85
N HIS A 70 -17.41 -2.33 -11.36
CA HIS A 70 -16.51 -1.22 -11.06
C HIS A 70 -15.54 -0.97 -12.23
N GLY A 71 -14.81 0.14 -12.20
CA GLY A 71 -13.81 0.49 -13.20
C GLY A 71 -12.40 0.58 -12.63
N PHE A 72 -12.02 -0.28 -11.69
CA PHE A 72 -10.67 -0.25 -11.10
C PHE A 72 -9.78 -1.32 -11.72
N ILE A 73 -8.47 -1.09 -11.82
CA ILE A 73 -7.51 -2.18 -12.10
C ILE A 73 -7.42 -3.08 -10.86
N GLY A 74 -7.84 -4.34 -10.99
CA GLY A 74 -8.03 -5.26 -9.87
C GLY A 74 -6.93 -6.32 -9.72
N SER A 75 -5.96 -6.37 -10.63
CA SER A 75 -4.85 -7.34 -10.56
C SER A 75 -3.59 -6.85 -11.27
N GLN A 76 -2.45 -7.47 -10.94
CA GLN A 76 -1.19 -7.25 -11.65
C GLN A 76 -1.27 -7.64 -13.14
N LYS A 77 -1.97 -8.72 -13.48
CA LYS A 77 -2.12 -9.14 -14.87
C LYS A 77 -2.93 -8.11 -15.67
N GLU A 78 -4.01 -7.61 -15.09
CA GLU A 78 -4.81 -6.55 -15.70
C GLU A 78 -4.00 -5.28 -15.86
N GLY A 79 -3.24 -4.87 -14.84
CA GLY A 79 -2.35 -3.72 -14.93
C GLY A 79 -1.33 -3.86 -16.08
N MET A 80 -0.73 -5.05 -16.24
CA MET A 80 0.17 -5.32 -17.37
C MET A 80 -0.52 -5.13 -18.72
N ASP A 81 -1.76 -5.56 -18.87
CA ASP A 81 -2.50 -5.38 -20.11
C ASP A 81 -2.90 -3.93 -20.36
N VAL A 82 -3.24 -3.17 -19.30
CA VAL A 82 -3.49 -1.73 -19.39
C VAL A 82 -2.24 -0.99 -19.85
N PHE A 83 -1.08 -1.23 -19.22
CA PHE A 83 0.16 -0.53 -19.58
C PHE A 83 0.68 -0.84 -20.98
N LYS A 84 0.34 -2.01 -21.57
CA LYS A 84 0.61 -2.28 -22.99
C LYS A 84 -0.09 -1.30 -23.94
N SER A 85 -1.16 -0.64 -23.49
CA SER A 85 -1.96 0.30 -24.29
C SER A 85 -1.67 1.77 -23.98
N ILE A 86 -0.84 2.04 -22.98
CA ILE A 86 -0.44 3.39 -22.57
C ILE A 86 0.95 3.66 -23.14
N HIS A 87 1.09 4.76 -23.88
CA HIS A 87 2.38 5.18 -24.38
C HIS A 87 3.31 5.50 -23.20
N PRO A 88 4.57 5.01 -23.17
CA PRO A 88 5.48 5.16 -22.02
C PRO A 88 5.81 6.63 -21.70
N ASP A 89 5.67 7.54 -22.66
CA ASP A 89 5.89 8.98 -22.44
C ASP A 89 4.60 9.78 -22.15
N ALA A 90 3.43 9.13 -22.05
CA ALA A 90 2.18 9.84 -21.82
C ALA A 90 2.13 10.48 -20.42
N PRO A 91 1.62 11.72 -20.27
CA PRO A 91 1.28 12.25 -18.96
C PRO A 91 0.23 11.37 -18.28
N LEU A 92 0.57 10.79 -17.13
CA LEU A 92 -0.23 9.78 -16.46
C LEU A 92 -0.78 10.34 -15.14
N VAL A 93 -2.09 10.29 -14.99
CA VAL A 93 -2.80 10.64 -13.76
C VAL A 93 -3.35 9.36 -13.14
N ILE A 94 -2.98 9.09 -11.90
CA ILE A 94 -3.48 7.96 -11.11
C ILE A 94 -4.45 8.51 -10.07
N ALA A 95 -5.73 8.25 -10.25
CA ALA A 95 -6.80 8.78 -9.42
C ALA A 95 -7.27 7.74 -8.39
N GLU A 96 -7.15 8.06 -7.10
CA GLU A 96 -7.40 7.14 -5.98
C GLU A 96 -8.48 7.68 -5.02
N ALA A 97 -9.64 7.02 -5.00
CA ALA A 97 -10.68 7.21 -3.99
C ALA A 97 -10.84 5.98 -3.07
N VAL A 98 -9.96 4.98 -3.19
CA VAL A 98 -10.05 3.68 -2.53
C VAL A 98 -8.68 3.23 -2.01
N TRP A 99 -8.67 2.21 -1.15
CA TRP A 99 -7.46 1.45 -0.85
C TRP A 99 -7.06 0.64 -2.09
N GLN A 100 -5.78 0.62 -2.41
CA GLN A 100 -5.28 -0.02 -3.62
C GLN A 100 -4.04 -0.86 -3.34
N PHE A 101 -3.80 -1.85 -4.20
CA PHE A 101 -2.67 -2.76 -4.09
C PHE A 101 -1.60 -2.34 -5.11
N SER A 102 -0.51 -1.73 -4.64
CA SER A 102 0.48 -1.04 -5.49
C SER A 102 1.10 -1.92 -6.57
N HIS A 103 1.30 -3.22 -6.28
CA HIS A 103 1.81 -4.19 -7.25
C HIS A 103 0.96 -4.35 -8.52
N HIS A 104 -0.31 -3.92 -8.52
CA HIS A 104 -1.14 -3.90 -9.72
C HIS A 104 -0.59 -2.96 -10.80
N LEU A 105 0.07 -1.86 -10.41
CA LEU A 105 0.57 -0.86 -11.35
C LEU A 105 2.09 -0.77 -11.39
N LEU A 106 2.77 -1.20 -10.33
CA LEU A 106 4.20 -0.91 -10.12
C LEU A 106 5.08 -1.31 -11.32
N HIS A 107 4.83 -2.47 -11.93
CA HIS A 107 5.59 -2.92 -13.10
C HIS A 107 5.51 -1.93 -14.29
N GLY A 108 4.36 -1.31 -14.50
CA GLY A 108 4.13 -0.34 -15.56
C GLY A 108 4.76 1.00 -15.21
N LEU A 109 4.57 1.44 -13.97
CA LEU A 109 5.12 2.71 -13.47
C LEU A 109 6.65 2.72 -13.41
N LEU A 110 7.29 1.57 -13.15
CA LEU A 110 8.75 1.42 -13.17
C LEU A 110 9.37 1.70 -14.54
N SER A 111 8.65 1.38 -15.62
CA SER A 111 9.11 1.53 -17.01
C SER A 111 8.51 2.73 -17.72
N HIS A 112 7.59 3.43 -17.06
CA HIS A 112 6.97 4.65 -17.56
C HIS A 112 7.97 5.81 -17.49
N ARG A 113 8.06 6.60 -18.56
CA ARG A 113 8.99 7.71 -18.70
C ARG A 113 8.32 9.08 -18.61
N GLY A 114 7.03 9.14 -18.95
CA GLY A 114 6.23 10.36 -18.87
C GLY A 114 6.01 10.82 -17.42
N PRO A 115 5.56 12.08 -17.22
CA PRO A 115 5.28 12.57 -15.88
C PRO A 115 4.11 11.81 -15.25
N ILE A 116 4.21 11.53 -13.95
CA ILE A 116 3.20 10.83 -13.15
C ILE A 116 2.64 11.79 -12.11
N LEU A 117 1.32 11.91 -12.05
CA LEU A 117 0.59 12.59 -10.99
C LEU A 117 -0.29 11.58 -10.26
N THR A 118 -0.08 11.42 -8.96
CA THR A 118 -1.03 10.73 -8.09
C THR A 118 -2.01 11.73 -7.50
N VAL A 119 -3.30 11.42 -7.53
CA VAL A 119 -4.37 12.30 -7.05
C VAL A 119 -5.33 11.54 -6.16
N ALA A 120 -5.61 12.05 -4.96
CA ALA A 120 -6.59 11.45 -4.03
C ALA A 120 -7.75 12.38 -3.68
N ASN A 121 -8.88 11.78 -3.29
CA ASN A 121 -9.93 12.48 -2.56
C ASN A 121 -9.53 12.71 -1.10
N TRP A 122 -9.98 13.80 -0.48
CA TRP A 122 -9.85 14.01 0.96
C TRP A 122 -11.15 13.59 1.67
N SER A 123 -11.21 12.36 2.19
CA SER A 123 -12.42 11.79 2.79
C SER A 123 -12.11 10.96 4.03
N GLY A 124 -12.90 11.13 5.10
CA GLY A 124 -12.88 10.25 6.26
C GLY A 124 -13.66 8.94 6.07
N GLN A 125 -14.44 8.83 4.99
CA GLN A 125 -15.26 7.65 4.68
C GLN A 125 -14.54 6.69 3.73
N TRP A 126 -13.82 7.22 2.74
CA TRP A 126 -13.20 6.42 1.68
C TRP A 126 -11.68 6.59 1.69
N PRO A 127 -10.90 5.50 1.72
CA PRO A 127 -9.47 5.55 2.04
C PRO A 127 -8.56 5.92 0.85
N GLY A 128 -8.97 6.85 -0.03
CA GLY A 128 -8.20 7.22 -1.21
C GLY A 128 -6.84 7.85 -0.89
N LEU A 129 -6.74 8.70 0.14
CA LEU A 129 -5.44 9.20 0.61
C LEU A 129 -4.52 8.07 1.06
N VAL A 130 -5.05 7.09 1.78
CA VAL A 130 -4.28 5.96 2.30
C VAL A 130 -3.79 5.10 1.14
N GLY A 131 -4.66 4.81 0.16
CA GLY A 131 -4.30 4.10 -1.06
C GLY A 131 -3.24 4.84 -1.88
N MET A 132 -3.41 6.15 -2.08
CA MET A 132 -2.44 6.99 -2.78
C MET A 132 -1.09 7.04 -2.06
N LEU A 133 -1.06 7.20 -0.72
CA LEU A 133 0.18 7.24 0.05
C LEU A 133 0.92 5.90 0.02
N ASN A 134 0.20 4.78 0.00
CA ASN A 134 0.78 3.46 -0.23
C ASN A 134 1.48 3.37 -1.61
N LEU A 135 0.84 3.89 -2.66
CA LEU A 135 1.44 3.95 -3.99
C LEU A 135 2.67 4.86 -4.01
N ASN A 136 2.55 6.06 -3.45
CA ASN A 136 3.62 7.04 -3.35
C ASN A 136 4.84 6.49 -2.61
N GLY A 137 4.64 5.81 -1.47
CA GLY A 137 5.72 5.12 -0.76
C GLY A 137 6.39 4.05 -1.63
N SER A 138 5.60 3.32 -2.42
CA SER A 138 6.11 2.30 -3.34
C SER A 138 6.92 2.91 -4.48
N LEU A 139 6.47 4.01 -5.07
CA LEU A 139 7.17 4.75 -6.13
C LEU A 139 8.46 5.38 -5.61
N THR A 140 8.42 5.99 -4.42
CA THR A 140 9.59 6.56 -3.75
C THR A 140 10.65 5.49 -3.51
N LYS A 141 10.26 4.36 -2.93
CA LYS A 141 11.15 3.22 -2.71
C LYS A 141 11.75 2.71 -4.02
N ALA A 142 10.96 2.69 -5.09
CA ALA A 142 11.38 2.26 -6.42
C ALA A 142 12.23 3.30 -7.19
N GLY A 143 12.45 4.50 -6.64
CA GLY A 143 13.15 5.58 -7.34
C GLY A 143 12.36 6.20 -8.50
N VAL A 144 11.05 5.95 -8.58
CA VAL A 144 10.18 6.51 -9.63
C VAL A 144 9.76 7.92 -9.22
N LYS A 145 9.97 8.89 -10.11
CA LYS A 145 9.55 10.28 -9.89
C LYS A 145 8.04 10.42 -10.09
N TYR A 146 7.38 11.13 -9.19
CA TYR A 146 5.96 11.46 -9.27
C TYR A 146 5.70 12.81 -8.61
N SER A 147 4.54 13.39 -8.89
CA SER A 147 3.96 14.50 -8.13
C SER A 147 2.64 14.06 -7.51
N THR A 148 2.18 14.78 -6.50
CA THR A 148 0.97 14.40 -5.76
C THR A 148 0.07 15.58 -5.50
N LEU A 149 -1.24 15.37 -5.66
CA LEU A 149 -2.26 16.33 -5.26
C LEU A 149 -3.40 15.62 -4.53
N TRP A 150 -4.13 16.38 -3.73
CA TRP A 150 -5.35 15.89 -3.10
C TRP A 150 -6.31 17.05 -2.91
N SER A 151 -7.59 16.73 -2.80
CA SER A 151 -8.60 17.74 -2.51
C SER A 151 -9.89 17.11 -1.99
N LEU A 152 -10.65 17.87 -1.21
CA LEU A 152 -12.03 17.52 -0.85
C LEU A 152 -12.97 17.58 -2.06
N ASN A 153 -12.80 18.57 -2.94
CA ASN A 153 -13.77 18.87 -4.01
C ASN A 153 -13.16 19.35 -5.33
N PHE A 154 -11.83 19.40 -5.43
CA PHE A 154 -11.03 19.80 -6.59
C PHE A 154 -11.21 21.27 -7.01
N THR A 155 -11.61 22.15 -6.08
CA THR A 155 -11.82 23.58 -6.35
C THR A 155 -10.98 24.51 -5.46
N ASP A 156 -10.28 23.99 -4.46
CA ASP A 156 -9.37 24.80 -3.63
C ASP A 156 -8.18 25.32 -4.45
N SER A 157 -7.53 26.37 -3.94
CA SER A 157 -6.40 27.02 -4.61
C SER A 157 -5.17 26.12 -4.67
N PHE A 158 -4.89 25.35 -3.61
CA PHE A 158 -3.79 24.39 -3.57
C PHE A 158 -3.88 23.40 -4.73
N PHE A 159 -5.03 22.74 -4.88
CA PHE A 159 -5.26 21.78 -5.95
C PHE A 159 -5.21 22.43 -7.34
N ARG A 160 -5.91 23.56 -7.55
CA ARG A 160 -5.97 24.20 -8.88
C ARG A 160 -4.61 24.71 -9.34
N ASN A 161 -3.84 25.33 -8.44
CA ASN A 161 -2.53 25.85 -8.78
C ASN A 161 -1.54 24.71 -9.07
N GLY A 162 -1.51 23.68 -8.22
CA GLY A 162 -0.67 22.51 -8.45
C GLY A 162 -1.05 21.73 -9.71
N LEU A 163 -2.34 21.59 -10.01
CA LEU A 163 -2.79 20.93 -11.25
C LEU A 163 -2.31 21.70 -12.48
N ARG A 164 -2.45 23.03 -12.48
CA ARG A 164 -1.97 23.88 -13.57
C ARG A 164 -0.46 23.78 -13.74
N GLU A 165 0.29 23.81 -12.63
CA GLU A 165 1.74 23.63 -12.65
C GLU A 165 2.11 22.29 -13.28
N TRP A 166 1.53 21.19 -12.80
CA TRP A 166 1.83 19.85 -13.30
C TRP A 166 1.47 19.67 -14.78
N LEU A 167 0.33 20.20 -15.22
CA LEU A 167 -0.05 20.13 -16.64
C LEU A 167 0.93 20.88 -17.55
N ASN A 168 1.60 21.93 -17.05
CA ASN A 168 2.55 22.72 -17.84
C ASN A 168 3.99 22.19 -17.76
N THR A 169 4.41 21.66 -16.61
CA THR A 169 5.81 21.31 -16.33
C THR A 169 6.06 19.80 -16.14
N GLY A 170 4.99 19.03 -15.89
CA GLY A 170 5.07 17.63 -15.47
C GLY A 170 5.41 17.43 -13.99
N THR A 171 5.47 18.50 -13.19
CA THR A 171 5.83 18.46 -11.77
C THR A 171 5.00 19.41 -10.92
N VAL A 172 4.87 19.12 -9.62
CA VAL A 172 4.32 20.03 -8.60
C VAL A 172 5.40 20.33 -7.58
N ALA A 173 5.66 21.61 -7.31
CA ALA A 173 6.52 22.02 -6.20
C ALA A 173 5.70 22.11 -4.91
N HIS A 174 6.09 21.33 -3.89
CA HIS A 174 5.50 21.42 -2.55
C HIS A 174 6.36 22.32 -1.65
N ASP A 175 5.71 23.14 -0.83
CA ASP A 175 6.38 23.94 0.18
C ASP A 175 6.90 23.06 1.33
N THR A 176 8.21 22.82 1.32
CA THR A 176 8.93 22.10 2.36
C THR A 176 9.68 23.04 3.30
N SER A 177 9.38 24.34 3.30
CA SER A 177 10.02 25.34 4.17
C SER A 177 9.76 25.16 5.66
N HIS A 178 8.94 24.19 6.06
CA HIS A 178 8.74 23.75 7.44
C HIS A 178 9.68 22.60 7.86
N VAL A 179 10.31 21.91 6.89
CA VAL A 179 11.27 20.83 7.13
C VAL A 179 12.65 21.44 7.42
N ARG A 180 13.42 20.83 8.33
CA ARG A 180 14.76 21.26 8.70
C ARG A 180 15.70 20.06 8.62
N ASP A 181 16.92 20.29 8.14
CA ASP A 181 17.95 19.25 8.16
C ASP A 181 18.35 18.97 9.61
N LEU A 182 18.53 17.69 9.93
CA LEU A 182 18.85 17.27 11.30
C LEU A 182 20.18 17.84 11.79
N ASP A 183 21.15 18.03 10.90
CA ASP A 183 22.47 18.62 11.22
C ASP A 183 22.39 20.08 11.68
N THR A 184 21.30 20.79 11.32
CA THR A 184 21.01 22.14 11.81
C THR A 184 20.43 22.14 13.22
N PHE A 185 20.07 20.98 13.76
CA PHE A 185 19.49 20.83 15.09
C PHE A 185 20.46 20.14 16.05
N ARG A 186 20.74 20.79 17.19
CA ARG A 186 21.49 20.16 18.28
C ARG A 186 20.54 19.29 19.10
N LEU A 187 20.60 17.98 18.87
CA LEU A 187 19.92 17.02 19.74
C LEU A 187 20.48 17.12 21.18
N PRO A 188 19.63 16.95 22.20
CA PRO A 188 20.08 16.72 23.57
C PRO A 188 21.16 15.63 23.64
N GLU A 189 22.25 15.91 24.33
CA GLU A 189 23.47 15.08 24.30
C GLU A 189 23.21 13.67 24.86
N ALA A 190 22.48 13.58 25.97
CA ALA A 190 22.16 12.30 26.61
C ALA A 190 21.36 11.37 25.69
N GLU A 191 20.34 11.89 25.00
CA GLU A 191 19.50 11.14 24.07
C GLU A 191 20.28 10.74 22.81
N ALA A 192 21.15 11.61 22.32
CA ALA A 192 22.01 11.30 21.19
C ALA A 192 23.02 10.18 21.52
N ASP A 193 23.56 10.20 22.74
CA ASP A 193 24.47 9.16 23.23
C ASP A 193 23.76 7.84 23.48
N LEU A 194 22.55 7.88 24.05
CA LEU A 194 21.69 6.69 24.16
C LEU A 194 21.39 6.10 22.78
N GLY A 195 21.01 6.92 21.79
CA GLY A 195 20.74 6.47 20.43
C GLY A 195 21.95 5.79 19.78
N ARG A 196 23.15 6.37 19.95
CA ARG A 196 24.41 5.77 19.47
C ARG A 196 24.74 4.45 20.18
N ALA A 197 24.57 4.40 21.50
CA ALA A 197 24.81 3.19 22.28
C ALA A 197 23.85 2.05 21.87
N LEU A 198 22.55 2.34 21.72
CA LEU A 198 21.56 1.37 21.26
C LEU A 198 21.84 0.88 19.84
N ALA A 199 22.23 1.78 18.94
CA ALA A 199 22.61 1.40 17.57
C ALA A 199 23.84 0.48 17.56
N ALA A 200 24.87 0.80 18.34
CA ALA A 200 26.06 -0.03 18.47
C ALA A 200 25.75 -1.40 19.10
N GLN A 201 24.89 -1.43 20.12
CA GLN A 201 24.43 -2.67 20.74
C GLN A 201 23.68 -3.54 19.72
N LEU A 202 22.69 -2.99 19.02
CA LEU A 202 21.92 -3.74 18.03
C LEU A 202 22.82 -4.23 16.88
N GLN A 203 23.79 -3.41 16.46
CA GLN A 203 24.79 -3.82 15.47
C GLN A 203 25.76 -4.88 15.99
N SER A 204 26.02 -4.99 17.28
CA SER A 204 26.90 -6.02 17.85
C SER A 204 26.15 -7.32 18.11
N GLU A 205 25.06 -7.24 18.87
CA GLU A 205 24.30 -8.38 19.39
C GLU A 205 23.34 -8.97 18.35
N LYS A 206 22.94 -8.15 17.37
CA LYS A 206 21.98 -8.48 16.31
C LYS A 206 20.57 -8.75 16.86
N ALA A 207 19.59 -8.72 15.97
CA ALA A 207 18.22 -9.10 16.28
C ALA A 207 17.59 -9.86 15.11
N ILE A 208 16.83 -10.91 15.44
CA ILE A 208 16.02 -11.63 14.46
C ILE A 208 14.63 -11.01 14.40
N MET A 209 14.20 -10.64 13.20
CA MET A 209 12.85 -10.21 12.86
C MET A 209 12.16 -11.34 12.10
N GLY A 210 11.27 -12.09 12.77
CA GLY A 210 10.48 -13.13 12.13
C GLY A 210 9.37 -12.54 11.27
N ILE A 211 9.32 -12.89 9.99
CA ILE A 211 8.32 -12.36 9.06
C ILE A 211 7.48 -13.51 8.51
N PHE A 212 6.21 -13.57 8.91
CA PHE A 212 5.23 -14.53 8.40
C PHE A 212 4.66 -14.06 7.06
N ASP A 213 5.32 -14.51 5.98
CA ASP A 213 5.16 -14.05 4.60
C ASP A 213 5.35 -12.51 4.45
N GLU A 214 5.83 -12.04 3.30
CA GLU A 214 6.12 -10.62 3.07
C GLU A 214 5.25 -10.05 1.93
N GLY A 215 4.95 -8.75 1.99
CA GLY A 215 4.19 -8.07 0.94
C GLY A 215 2.68 -8.09 1.15
N CYS A 216 2.24 -7.80 2.38
CA CYS A 216 0.83 -7.59 2.71
C CYS A 216 0.13 -6.70 1.69
N MET A 217 -0.97 -7.20 1.13
CA MET A 217 -1.77 -6.49 0.12
C MET A 217 -0.96 -5.96 -1.08
N GLY A 218 0.16 -6.62 -1.42
CA GLY A 218 1.05 -6.18 -2.50
C GLY A 218 1.64 -4.77 -2.29
N MET A 219 1.77 -4.34 -1.03
CA MET A 219 2.44 -3.10 -0.63
C MET A 219 3.95 -3.25 -0.83
N TYR A 220 4.46 -2.81 -1.98
CA TYR A 220 5.89 -2.90 -2.27
C TYR A 220 6.74 -2.12 -1.27
N ASN A 221 6.25 -0.98 -0.76
CA ASN A 221 6.91 -0.20 0.29
C ASN A 221 7.02 -0.92 1.64
N ALA A 222 6.16 -1.89 1.93
CA ALA A 222 6.20 -2.66 3.18
C ALA A 222 7.24 -3.79 3.15
N ILE A 223 7.81 -4.09 1.98
CA ILE A 223 8.88 -5.09 1.83
C ILE A 223 10.22 -4.39 2.12
N ILE A 224 10.98 -4.81 3.12
CA ILE A 224 12.26 -4.14 3.45
C ILE A 224 13.42 -4.87 2.77
N PRO A 225 14.24 -4.25 1.90
CA PRO A 225 15.38 -4.96 1.31
C PRO A 225 16.43 -5.35 2.36
N ASP A 226 16.89 -6.61 2.34
CA ASP A 226 17.82 -7.13 3.35
C ASP A 226 19.14 -6.36 3.38
N HIS A 227 19.66 -5.93 2.23
CA HIS A 227 20.89 -5.13 2.15
C HIS A 227 20.76 -3.74 2.79
N LEU A 228 19.54 -3.21 2.96
CA LEU A 228 19.29 -1.97 3.70
C LEU A 228 19.05 -2.23 5.19
N LEU A 229 18.49 -3.38 5.54
CA LEU A 229 18.15 -3.74 6.91
C LEU A 229 19.36 -4.29 7.68
N ASN A 230 20.13 -5.21 7.09
CA ASN A 230 21.23 -5.92 7.75
C ASN A 230 22.29 -4.98 8.36
N PRO A 231 22.67 -3.83 7.76
CA PRO A 231 23.60 -2.89 8.38
C PRO A 231 23.13 -2.29 9.71
N THR A 232 21.83 -2.34 10.00
CA THR A 232 21.26 -1.90 11.29
C THR A 232 21.43 -2.95 12.40
N GLY A 233 21.89 -4.17 12.06
CA GLY A 233 21.97 -5.30 12.99
C GLY A 233 20.73 -6.21 12.99
N ILE A 234 19.69 -5.86 12.24
CA ILE A 234 18.45 -6.64 12.14
C ILE A 234 18.54 -7.60 10.95
N PHE A 235 18.21 -8.87 11.18
CA PHE A 235 18.15 -9.92 10.17
C PHE A 235 16.76 -10.55 10.14
N LYS A 236 16.29 -10.93 8.96
CA LYS A 236 14.95 -11.49 8.81
C LYS A 236 14.99 -13.01 8.89
N GLU A 237 14.14 -13.56 9.73
CA GLU A 237 13.76 -14.98 9.68
C GLU A 237 12.50 -15.11 8.82
N ARG A 238 12.50 -16.04 7.87
CA ARG A 238 11.41 -16.16 6.87
C ARG A 238 10.43 -17.23 7.34
N LEU A 239 9.38 -16.79 8.02
CA LEU A 239 8.35 -17.65 8.57
C LEU A 239 7.18 -17.76 7.58
N SER A 240 6.43 -18.86 7.67
CA SER A 240 5.27 -19.10 6.81
C SER A 240 3.97 -18.90 7.59
N GLN A 241 3.00 -18.18 7.03
CA GLN A 241 1.66 -18.11 7.62
C GLN A 241 0.98 -19.49 7.71
N SER A 242 1.36 -20.45 6.85
CA SER A 242 0.85 -21.83 6.97
C SER A 242 1.37 -22.54 8.22
N ALA A 243 2.62 -22.26 8.62
CA ALA A 243 3.17 -22.77 9.88
C ALA A 243 2.49 -22.12 11.09
N LEU A 244 2.18 -20.83 11.00
CA LEU A 244 1.40 -20.14 12.03
C LEU A 244 0.01 -20.76 12.19
N TRP A 245 -0.70 -21.02 11.08
CA TRP A 245 -1.99 -21.71 11.11
C TRP A 245 -1.87 -23.12 11.72
N ALA A 246 -0.87 -23.90 11.30
CA ALA A 246 -0.64 -25.23 11.86
C ALA A 246 -0.38 -25.19 13.37
N GLY A 247 0.43 -24.24 13.84
CA GLY A 247 0.67 -24.00 15.26
C GLY A 247 -0.60 -23.58 15.99
N MET A 248 -1.43 -22.74 15.37
CA MET A 248 -2.72 -22.33 15.92
C MET A 248 -3.65 -23.52 16.16
N CYS A 249 -3.70 -24.48 15.24
CA CYS A 249 -4.48 -25.72 15.37
C CYS A 249 -4.01 -26.63 16.51
N GLN A 250 -2.79 -26.48 17.00
CA GLN A 250 -2.23 -27.24 18.11
C GLN A 250 -2.44 -26.57 19.48
N VAL A 251 -2.94 -25.32 19.51
CA VAL A 251 -3.24 -24.62 20.76
C VAL A 251 -4.58 -25.09 21.32
N ASP A 252 -4.57 -25.56 22.56
CA ASP A 252 -5.77 -25.97 23.28
C ASP A 252 -6.68 -24.77 23.58
N ASP A 253 -8.00 -24.99 23.51
CA ASP A 253 -9.00 -23.95 23.86
C ASP A 253 -8.80 -23.41 25.27
N THR A 254 -8.38 -24.28 26.20
CA THR A 254 -8.13 -23.89 27.59
C THR A 254 -7.00 -22.86 27.71
N GLU A 255 -5.97 -22.94 26.87
CA GLU A 255 -4.89 -21.96 26.87
C GLU A 255 -5.37 -20.60 26.33
N ALA A 256 -6.12 -20.62 25.23
CA ALA A 256 -6.71 -19.42 24.65
C ALA A 256 -7.69 -18.73 25.62
N ASP A 257 -8.53 -19.50 26.30
CA ASP A 257 -9.49 -18.99 27.27
C ASP A 257 -8.77 -18.36 28.48
N ARG A 258 -7.61 -18.90 28.91
CA ARG A 258 -6.78 -18.29 29.96
C ARG A 258 -6.23 -16.92 29.55
N VAL A 259 -5.82 -16.75 28.28
CA VAL A 259 -5.36 -15.45 27.75
C VAL A 259 -6.50 -14.44 27.80
N ARG A 260 -7.68 -14.81 27.31
CA ARG A 260 -8.87 -13.95 27.38
C ARG A 260 -9.20 -13.53 28.82
N GLN A 261 -9.27 -14.49 29.74
CA GLN A 261 -9.56 -14.20 31.15
C GLN A 261 -8.49 -13.30 31.78
N TRP A 262 -7.22 -13.44 31.37
CA TRP A 262 -6.16 -12.55 31.82
C TRP A 262 -6.38 -11.12 31.31
N LEU A 263 -6.75 -10.93 30.04
CA LEU A 263 -7.09 -9.62 29.47
C LEU A 263 -8.28 -8.97 30.20
N GLU A 264 -9.32 -9.74 30.50
CA GLU A 264 -10.49 -9.27 31.26
C GLU A 264 -10.10 -8.86 32.68
N ARG A 265 -9.26 -9.64 33.38
CA ARG A 265 -8.72 -9.26 34.71
C ARG A 265 -7.84 -8.02 34.67
N LYS A 266 -7.21 -7.71 33.53
CA LYS A 266 -6.46 -6.47 33.30
C LYS A 266 -7.35 -5.28 32.94
N GLY A 267 -8.66 -5.48 32.86
CA GLY A 267 -9.65 -4.43 32.64
C GLY A 267 -10.10 -4.31 31.19
N MET A 268 -9.70 -5.22 30.29
CA MET A 268 -10.19 -5.21 28.91
C MET A 268 -11.65 -5.69 28.87
N THR A 269 -12.53 -4.91 28.22
CA THR A 269 -13.93 -5.29 28.01
C THR A 269 -14.15 -5.75 26.57
N PHE A 270 -14.64 -6.97 26.40
CA PHE A 270 -15.03 -7.49 25.10
C PHE A 270 -16.53 -7.25 24.86
N VAL A 271 -16.87 -6.57 23.76
CA VAL A 271 -18.26 -6.40 23.31
C VAL A 271 -18.53 -7.46 22.24
N THR A 272 -19.24 -8.52 22.61
CA THR A 272 -19.48 -9.66 21.72
C THR A 272 -20.96 -9.84 21.37
N GLY A 273 -21.20 -10.48 20.24
CA GLY A 273 -22.53 -10.82 19.73
C GLY A 273 -22.59 -12.24 19.17
N LYS A 274 -23.62 -12.53 18.37
CA LYS A 274 -23.84 -13.85 17.76
C LYS A 274 -23.70 -13.82 16.24
N ASN A 275 -23.77 -12.64 15.62
CA ASN A 275 -23.66 -12.50 14.18
C ASN A 275 -22.20 -12.37 13.75
N THR A 276 -21.59 -13.48 13.34
CA THR A 276 -20.18 -13.57 12.90
C THR A 276 -19.81 -12.63 11.74
N THR A 277 -20.80 -12.10 11.00
CA THR A 277 -20.56 -11.19 9.87
C THR A 277 -20.59 -9.70 10.23
N ARG A 278 -21.17 -9.35 11.39
CA ARG A 278 -21.39 -7.95 11.81
C ARG A 278 -20.86 -7.65 13.21
N GLU A 279 -20.63 -8.68 14.01
CA GLU A 279 -20.28 -8.60 15.41
C GLU A 279 -19.04 -9.46 15.65
N LEU A 280 -18.20 -9.02 16.57
CA LEU A 280 -17.16 -9.87 17.12
C LEU A 280 -17.82 -10.95 17.98
N THR A 281 -17.39 -12.20 17.84
CA THR A 281 -17.93 -13.33 18.62
C THR A 281 -16.87 -13.92 19.56
N ASP A 282 -17.32 -14.61 20.60
CA ASP A 282 -16.43 -15.27 21.56
C ASP A 282 -15.52 -16.30 20.89
N GLU A 283 -16.02 -17.01 19.88
CA GLU A 283 -15.23 -17.98 19.12
C GLU A 283 -14.14 -17.30 18.28
N GLN A 284 -14.45 -16.17 17.63
CA GLN A 284 -13.44 -15.41 16.88
C GLN A 284 -12.33 -14.88 17.81
N ILE A 285 -12.68 -14.42 19.02
CA ILE A 285 -11.70 -13.99 20.02
C ILE A 285 -10.82 -15.18 20.44
N ARG A 286 -11.40 -16.35 20.68
CA ARG A 286 -10.64 -17.56 21.03
C ARG A 286 -9.63 -17.91 19.95
N GLN A 287 -10.05 -17.95 18.69
CA GLN A 287 -9.15 -18.21 17.55
C GLN A 287 -8.03 -17.16 17.44
N GLN A 288 -8.32 -15.87 17.66
CA GLN A 288 -7.27 -14.85 17.73
C GLN A 288 -6.29 -15.11 18.89
N CYS A 289 -6.78 -15.47 20.07
CA CYS A 289 -5.91 -15.82 21.20
C CYS A 289 -4.99 -17.01 20.86
N LYS A 290 -5.50 -18.03 20.16
CA LYS A 290 -4.67 -19.14 19.66
C LYS A 290 -3.59 -18.67 18.70
N MET A 291 -3.91 -17.76 17.78
CA MET A 291 -2.94 -17.20 16.85
C MET A 291 -1.80 -16.50 17.60
N TYR A 292 -2.10 -15.68 18.61
CA TYR A 292 -1.08 -15.01 19.41
C TYR A 292 -0.22 -15.99 20.20
N ILE A 293 -0.81 -17.04 20.79
CA ILE A 293 -0.05 -18.08 21.50
C ILE A 293 0.91 -18.79 20.53
N ALA A 294 0.41 -19.24 19.37
CA ALA A 294 1.23 -19.89 18.36
C ALA A 294 2.34 -18.96 17.83
N ALA A 295 2.02 -17.69 17.58
CA ALA A 295 2.98 -16.71 17.10
C ALA A 295 4.12 -16.46 18.10
N VAL A 296 3.81 -16.35 19.39
CA VAL A 296 4.82 -16.16 20.45
C VAL A 296 5.66 -17.43 20.66
N ARG A 297 5.06 -18.63 20.58
CA ARG A 297 5.81 -19.90 20.62
C ARG A 297 6.81 -20.00 19.46
N ILE A 298 6.36 -19.72 18.24
CA ILE A 298 7.24 -19.71 17.07
C ILE A 298 8.31 -18.62 17.22
N ALA A 299 7.97 -17.44 17.73
CA ALA A 299 8.95 -16.40 17.98
C ALA A 299 10.05 -16.86 18.96
N ASP A 300 9.68 -17.53 20.05
CA ASP A 300 10.62 -18.09 21.03
C ASP A 300 11.49 -19.20 20.42
N ASP A 301 10.88 -20.17 19.71
CA ASP A 301 11.58 -21.29 19.05
C ASP A 301 12.67 -20.82 18.09
N TYR A 302 12.42 -19.71 17.38
CA TYR A 302 13.35 -19.12 16.41
C TYR A 302 14.22 -17.99 16.99
N GLY A 303 14.09 -17.67 18.29
CA GLY A 303 14.83 -16.56 18.92
C GLY A 303 14.51 -15.18 18.31
N CYS A 304 13.29 -14.99 17.82
CA CYS A 304 12.84 -13.73 17.23
C CYS A 304 12.73 -12.64 18.30
N ALA A 305 13.42 -11.52 18.10
CA ALA A 305 13.26 -10.31 18.91
C ALA A 305 11.94 -9.57 18.59
N THR A 306 11.43 -9.76 17.37
CA THR A 306 10.13 -9.23 16.94
C THR A 306 9.57 -10.11 15.83
N ILE A 307 8.25 -10.08 15.66
CA ILE A 307 7.57 -10.73 14.54
C ILE A 307 6.64 -9.78 13.80
N GLY A 308 6.48 -9.99 12.49
CA GLY A 308 5.50 -9.33 11.64
C GLY A 308 4.66 -10.35 10.90
N ILE A 309 3.35 -10.14 10.83
CA ILE A 309 2.41 -11.05 10.15
C ILE A 309 1.79 -10.33 8.97
N GLN A 310 1.95 -10.87 7.76
CA GLN A 310 1.32 -10.33 6.56
C GLN A 310 -0.21 -10.26 6.69
N TYR A 311 -0.84 -11.32 7.21
CA TYR A 311 -2.27 -11.53 7.43
C TYR A 311 -3.13 -11.46 6.15
N GLN A 312 -3.18 -10.33 5.45
CA GLN A 312 -3.92 -10.18 4.19
C GLN A 312 -3.03 -10.42 2.95
N LEU A 313 -3.43 -11.24 1.98
CA LEU A 313 -4.69 -12.00 1.86
C LEU A 313 -4.58 -13.47 2.32
N GLY A 314 -3.48 -13.87 2.95
CA GLY A 314 -3.21 -15.26 3.34
C GLY A 314 -4.18 -15.76 4.40
N LEU A 315 -3.97 -15.35 5.66
CA LEU A 315 -4.74 -15.87 6.79
C LEU A 315 -6.20 -15.40 6.79
N LYS A 316 -6.55 -14.27 6.18
CA LYS A 316 -7.93 -13.71 6.24
C LYS A 316 -9.04 -14.65 5.77
N ASP A 317 -8.72 -15.67 4.96
CA ASP A 317 -9.71 -16.59 4.38
C ASP A 317 -9.95 -17.82 5.27
N ILE A 318 -9.10 -18.05 6.27
CA ILE A 318 -9.15 -19.20 7.19
C ILE A 318 -9.15 -18.79 8.66
N CYS A 319 -8.69 -17.58 8.98
CA CYS A 319 -8.67 -16.98 10.30
C CYS A 319 -9.67 -15.83 10.38
N PRO A 320 -10.28 -15.60 11.57
CA PRO A 320 -11.24 -14.53 11.78
C PRO A 320 -10.63 -13.13 11.90
#